data_AF-A0A9P6M951-F1
#
_entry.id   AF-A0A9P6M951-F1
#
_cell.length_a   1.000
_cell.length_b   1.000
_cell.length_c   1.000
_cell.angle_alpha   90.00
_cell.angle_beta   90.00
_cell.angle_gamma   90.00
#
_symmetry.space_group_name_H-M   'P 1'
#
loop_
_entity.id
_entity.type
_entity.pdbx_description
1 polymer ?
#
loop_
_entity_poly.entity_id
_entity_poly.type
_entity_poly.pdbx_seq_one_letter_code
_entity_poly.pdbx_strand_id
1 'polypeptide(L)'
;MFLPLSFFLVKIILSIFQILMVGAVTAGLALYARFGGEYANSIRWIRQGGYLEMGGALYNSGRTVPIQAKTAMVVTLIVSIAATQLDTAISVFIKTVDHPDREHHVVFTSKQLLPQDVGNAFKNWSTSIGPNDDIIHVMKEMINNTVIFDGMSKEQSYTTRLTDYTIKCENPGITLMGNQSDNAELTNGDCYKLLVSNTPGRPNYQNNSIQQSSPWSIASPALPDDHSTSSTRRLEPLRVNLVRGGDHCQVGEIDGLNEDTTIETGVVSVPTTITVKCIDSDMHISVLSVSTVRFVTPSANLWKTAASILGDDNGLFQALESSMKQVNPVMNASIFTEVRAFNASIEIATCVNREAMSMLCLYTNINGFVLDPQEVNRDLVNVHEIGSFKSNHTKYAAISISHIPSNDGKWEFATISRLKDDTRRVSQLMAALGQNFFTDESSLDLYVLYDTNRKVVEVPDWLVYSSMIFMAICLCFWVSIMILLRDTHTGSLYKNISSQLASRAQITGPSIMRSTTNPVTIEGIPLAYDQDGLD
;
A
#
# COMPACT_ATOMS: atom_id res chain seq x y z
N MET A 1 4.68 -22.48 -18.81
CA MET A 1 5.85 -22.74 -17.95
C MET A 1 6.70 -21.48 -18.02
N PHE A 2 7.15 -20.99 -16.86
CA PHE A 2 7.82 -19.70 -16.68
C PHE A 2 9.16 -19.95 -16.00
N LEU A 3 10.20 -19.22 -16.44
CA LEU A 3 11.52 -19.27 -15.85
C LEU A 3 11.70 -18.09 -14.88
N PRO A 4 12.04 -18.35 -13.61
CA PRO A 4 12.37 -17.30 -12.66
C PRO A 4 13.73 -16.71 -13.03
N LEU A 5 13.74 -15.50 -13.57
CA LEU A 5 14.94 -14.76 -13.96
C LEU A 5 15.07 -13.51 -13.09
N SER A 6 16.29 -13.18 -12.65
CA SER A 6 16.52 -11.92 -11.97
C SER A 6 16.39 -10.76 -12.96
N PHE A 7 15.94 -9.59 -12.49
CA PHE A 7 15.81 -8.38 -13.30
C PHE A 7 17.13 -8.00 -14.01
N PHE A 8 18.26 -8.24 -13.34
CA PHE A 8 19.59 -8.04 -13.89
C PHE A 8 19.87 -8.97 -15.08
N LEU A 9 19.50 -10.25 -14.99
CA LEU A 9 19.76 -11.23 -16.03
C LEU A 9 18.91 -10.98 -17.28
N VAL A 10 17.65 -10.58 -17.11
CA VAL A 10 16.78 -10.17 -18.23
C VAL A 10 17.38 -8.98 -18.99
N LYS A 11 17.90 -7.97 -18.28
CA LYS A 11 18.57 -6.82 -18.91
C LYS A 11 19.81 -7.20 -19.71
N ILE A 12 20.61 -8.16 -19.22
CA ILE A 12 21.78 -8.65 -19.94
C ILE A 12 21.36 -9.35 -21.23
N ILE A 13 20.37 -10.24 -21.17
CA ILE A 13 19.87 -10.96 -22.36
C ILE A 13 19.36 -9.98 -23.41
N LEU A 14 18.54 -8.99 -23.02
CA LEU A 14 18.04 -7.97 -23.93
C LEU A 14 19.16 -7.14 -24.55
N SER A 15 20.17 -6.78 -23.77
CA SER A 15 21.32 -6.02 -24.27
C SER A 15 22.11 -6.82 -25.31
N ILE A 16 22.35 -8.12 -25.08
CA ILE A 16 23.01 -9.01 -26.04
C ILE A 16 22.16 -9.14 -27.31
N PHE A 17 20.86 -9.33 -27.17
CA PHE A 17 19.93 -9.41 -28.29
C PHE A 17 19.98 -8.17 -29.19
N GLN A 18 19.94 -6.98 -28.58
CA GLN A 18 20.03 -5.71 -29.31
C GLN A 18 21.35 -5.58 -30.08
N ILE A 19 22.48 -5.94 -29.47
CA ILE A 19 23.80 -5.93 -30.13
C ILE A 19 23.81 -6.86 -31.34
N LEU A 20 23.29 -8.07 -31.18
CA LEU A 20 23.26 -9.08 -32.26
C LEU A 20 22.31 -8.69 -33.39
N MET A 21 21.16 -8.11 -33.08
CA MET A 21 20.24 -7.53 -34.06
C MET A 21 20.93 -6.45 -34.90
N VAL A 22 21.62 -5.50 -34.25
CA VAL A 22 22.37 -4.43 -34.97
C VAL A 22 23.46 -5.03 -35.87
N GLY A 23 24.19 -6.03 -35.37
CA GLY A 23 25.20 -6.76 -36.15
C GLY A 23 24.59 -7.46 -37.38
N ALA A 24 23.47 -8.16 -37.21
CA ALA A 24 22.77 -8.86 -38.28
C ALA A 24 22.21 -7.90 -39.34
N VAL A 25 21.69 -6.72 -38.96
CA VAL A 25 21.23 -5.72 -39.93
C VAL A 25 22.42 -5.16 -40.72
N THR A 26 23.54 -4.90 -40.05
CA THR A 26 24.77 -4.45 -40.71
C THR A 26 25.27 -5.51 -41.70
N ALA A 27 25.16 -6.78 -41.34
CA ALA A 27 25.48 -7.90 -42.22
C ALA A 27 24.58 -7.95 -43.46
N GLY A 28 23.27 -7.77 -43.28
CA GLY A 28 22.30 -7.72 -44.38
C GLY A 28 22.57 -6.56 -45.34
N LEU A 29 22.93 -5.39 -44.79
CA LEU A 29 23.33 -4.22 -45.58
C LEU A 29 24.63 -4.48 -46.35
N ALA A 30 25.60 -5.17 -45.76
CA ALA A 30 26.84 -5.54 -46.45
C ALA A 30 26.60 -6.50 -47.63
N LEU A 31 25.71 -7.48 -47.45
CA LEU A 31 25.29 -8.36 -48.52
C LEU A 31 24.55 -7.59 -49.63
N TYR A 32 23.67 -6.67 -49.26
CA TYR A 32 22.94 -5.83 -50.21
C TYR A 32 23.87 -4.89 -51.00
N ALA A 33 24.85 -4.27 -50.33
CA ALA A 33 25.85 -3.41 -50.94
C ALA A 33 26.72 -4.15 -51.97
N ARG A 34 27.02 -5.43 -51.74
CA ARG A 34 27.70 -6.30 -52.73
C ARG A 34 26.90 -6.45 -54.02
N PHE A 35 25.58 -6.60 -53.95
CA PHE A 35 24.74 -6.74 -55.16
C PHE A 35 24.49 -5.42 -55.88
N GLY A 36 24.55 -4.29 -55.17
CA GLY A 36 24.43 -2.94 -55.75
C GLY A 36 25.74 -2.33 -56.24
N GLY A 37 26.90 -2.92 -55.95
CA GLY A 37 28.21 -2.34 -56.26
C GLY A 37 28.57 -1.13 -55.38
N GLU A 38 27.90 -0.98 -54.24
CA GLU A 38 28.03 0.16 -53.33
C GLU A 38 28.77 -0.23 -52.03
N TYR A 39 29.10 0.76 -51.19
CA TYR A 39 29.77 0.56 -49.90
C TYR A 39 28.76 0.52 -48.76
N ALA A 40 28.77 -0.54 -47.94
CA ALA A 40 27.72 -0.80 -46.96
C ALA A 40 27.58 0.23 -45.83
N ASN A 41 28.67 0.94 -45.51
CA ASN A 41 28.73 1.90 -44.39
C ASN A 41 28.78 3.37 -44.86
N SER A 42 28.49 3.68 -46.14
CA SER A 42 28.20 5.07 -46.55
C SER A 42 26.83 5.54 -46.05
N ILE A 43 25.97 4.60 -45.64
CA ILE A 43 24.73 4.84 -44.90
C ILE A 43 25.11 4.88 -43.41
N ARG A 44 25.34 6.08 -42.89
CA ARG A 44 25.82 6.33 -41.52
C ARG A 44 24.77 5.83 -40.50
N TRP A 45 25.17 4.97 -39.56
CA TRP A 45 24.33 4.59 -38.41
C TRP A 45 24.35 5.69 -37.35
N ILE A 46 23.17 6.03 -36.85
CA ILE A 46 22.88 7.20 -36.01
C ILE A 46 22.46 6.72 -34.63
N ARG A 47 23.33 6.89 -33.63
CA ARG A 47 22.90 6.92 -32.22
C ARG A 47 22.95 8.32 -31.60
N GLN A 48 23.48 9.33 -32.30
CA GLN A 48 23.73 10.65 -31.71
C GLN A 48 23.18 11.87 -32.49
N GLY A 49 22.34 11.74 -33.55
CA GLY A 49 21.89 12.98 -34.21
C GLY A 49 20.75 13.06 -35.26
N GLY A 50 20.10 12.02 -35.77
CA GLY A 50 19.37 12.27 -37.03
C GLY A 50 18.38 11.25 -37.60
N TYR A 51 17.36 10.82 -36.87
CA TYR A 51 16.16 10.28 -37.55
C TYR A 51 15.56 11.32 -38.51
N LEU A 52 15.61 12.60 -38.11
CA LEU A 52 15.21 13.75 -38.92
C LEU A 52 16.18 14.04 -40.07
N GLU A 53 17.48 13.85 -39.89
CA GLU A 53 18.48 14.02 -40.95
C GLU A 53 18.38 12.92 -42.01
N MET A 54 18.15 11.68 -41.58
CA MET A 54 17.96 10.53 -42.48
C MET A 54 16.63 10.64 -43.24
N GLY A 55 15.55 11.08 -42.57
CA GLY A 55 14.28 11.43 -43.21
C GLY A 55 14.41 12.61 -44.18
N GLY A 56 15.16 13.65 -43.80
CA GLY A 56 15.46 14.80 -44.64
C GLY A 56 16.32 14.46 -45.86
N ALA A 57 17.29 13.56 -45.70
CA ALA A 57 18.10 13.03 -46.80
C ALA A 57 17.27 12.16 -47.76
N LEU A 58 16.35 11.32 -47.24
CA LEU A 58 15.40 10.56 -48.05
C LEU A 58 14.45 11.49 -48.82
N TYR A 59 13.94 12.54 -48.18
CA TYR A 59 13.05 13.53 -48.79
C TYR A 59 13.75 14.36 -49.88
N ASN A 60 14.98 14.82 -49.61
CA ASN A 60 15.73 15.71 -50.52
C ASN A 60 16.49 14.96 -51.64
N SER A 61 16.69 13.64 -51.55
CA SER A 61 17.44 12.84 -52.52
C SER A 61 16.58 12.16 -53.61
N GLY A 62 15.33 12.60 -53.76
CA GLY A 62 14.31 11.98 -54.60
C GLY A 62 14.72 11.63 -56.04
N ARG A 63 15.65 12.39 -56.65
CA ARG A 63 16.10 12.17 -58.05
C ARG A 63 17.57 11.78 -58.23
N THR A 64 18.43 11.90 -57.21
CA THR A 64 19.89 11.78 -57.36
C THR A 64 20.49 10.52 -56.74
N VAL A 65 19.78 9.88 -55.81
CA VAL A 65 20.27 8.67 -55.12
C VAL A 65 19.64 7.41 -55.72
N PRO A 66 20.43 6.35 -55.98
CA PRO A 66 19.95 5.06 -56.46
C PRO A 66 18.81 4.50 -55.61
N ILE A 67 17.82 3.89 -56.25
CA ILE A 67 16.66 3.26 -55.58
C ILE A 67 17.12 2.27 -54.51
N GLN A 68 18.22 1.58 -54.77
CA GLN A 68 18.75 0.57 -53.87
C GLN A 68 19.19 1.15 -52.52
N ALA A 69 19.93 2.27 -52.52
CA ALA A 69 20.35 2.97 -51.30
C ALA A 69 19.16 3.54 -50.52
N LYS A 70 18.09 3.99 -51.21
CA LYS A 70 16.84 4.44 -50.57
C LYS A 70 16.14 3.30 -49.83
N THR A 71 16.01 2.14 -50.47
CA THR A 71 15.41 0.96 -49.84
C THR A 71 16.20 0.52 -48.62
N ALA A 72 17.53 0.50 -48.70
CA ALA A 72 18.41 0.20 -47.56
C ALA A 72 18.23 1.19 -46.40
N MET A 73 18.13 2.49 -46.68
CA MET A 73 17.86 3.51 -45.66
C MET A 73 16.49 3.33 -44.99
N VAL A 74 15.43 3.06 -45.77
CA VAL A 74 14.07 2.83 -45.24
C VAL A 74 14.02 1.58 -44.35
N VAL A 75 14.63 0.47 -44.79
CA VAL A 75 14.70 -0.76 -44.00
C VAL A 75 15.46 -0.52 -42.70
N THR A 76 16.58 0.20 -42.75
CA THR A 76 17.38 0.52 -41.56
C THR A 76 16.60 1.38 -40.56
N LEU A 77 15.81 2.34 -41.04
CA LEU A 77 14.96 3.19 -40.20
C LEU A 77 13.85 2.38 -39.52
N ILE A 78 13.16 1.51 -40.26
CA ILE A 78 12.12 0.63 -39.70
C ILE A 78 12.70 -0.30 -38.63
N VAL A 79 13.84 -0.95 -38.90
CA VAL A 79 14.46 -1.87 -37.94
C VAL A 79 14.99 -1.14 -36.70
N SER A 80 15.50 0.08 -36.86
CA SER A 80 15.95 0.90 -35.72
C SER A 80 14.79 1.31 -34.81
N ILE A 81 13.64 1.67 -35.39
CA ILE A 81 12.42 1.97 -34.62
C ILE A 81 11.88 0.70 -33.95
N ALA A 82 11.86 -0.44 -34.66
CA ALA A 82 11.42 -1.70 -34.08
C ALA A 82 12.33 -2.14 -32.91
N ALA A 83 13.65 -1.95 -33.03
CA ALA A 83 14.61 -2.28 -31.99
C ALA A 83 14.43 -1.43 -30.73
N THR A 84 14.06 -0.15 -30.84
CA THR A 84 13.82 0.71 -29.67
C THR A 84 12.50 0.39 -28.96
N GLN A 85 11.50 -0.14 -29.66
CA GLN A 85 10.21 -0.53 -29.08
C GLN A 85 10.19 -1.96 -28.53
N LEU A 86 11.23 -2.76 -28.80
CA LEU A 86 11.32 -4.16 -28.40
C LEU A 86 11.31 -4.32 -26.86
N ASP A 87 12.02 -3.45 -26.15
CA ASP A 87 12.09 -3.49 -24.68
C ASP A 87 10.71 -3.24 -24.05
N THR A 88 9.94 -2.29 -24.61
CA THR A 88 8.57 -2.00 -24.19
C THR A 88 7.65 -3.19 -24.47
N ALA A 89 7.74 -3.78 -25.66
CA ALA A 89 6.92 -4.93 -26.04
C ALA A 89 7.18 -6.16 -25.15
N ILE A 90 8.44 -6.42 -24.80
CA ILE A 90 8.82 -7.55 -23.94
C ILE A 90 8.35 -7.32 -22.50
N SER A 91 8.35 -6.07 -22.01
CA SER A 91 7.89 -5.76 -20.65
C SER A 91 6.43 -6.13 -20.38
N VAL A 92 5.57 -6.15 -21.41
CA VAL A 92 4.15 -6.55 -21.31
C VAL A 92 4.00 -8.04 -20.97
N PHE A 93 4.94 -8.88 -21.39
CA PHE A 93 4.89 -10.33 -21.18
C PHE A 93 5.60 -10.77 -19.89
N ILE A 94 6.27 -9.83 -19.23
CA ILE A 94 7.00 -10.06 -18.00
C ILE A 94 6.03 -9.92 -16.81
N LYS A 95 5.96 -10.96 -15.97
CA LYS A 95 5.23 -10.89 -14.69
C LYS A 95 6.21 -10.83 -13.54
N THR A 96 6.03 -9.87 -12.63
CA THR A 96 6.75 -9.87 -11.36
C THR A 96 6.03 -10.81 -10.40
N VAL A 97 6.74 -11.80 -9.88
CA VAL A 97 6.21 -12.78 -8.93
C VAL A 97 7.15 -12.85 -7.74
N ASP A 98 6.57 -12.96 -6.55
CA ASP A 98 7.34 -13.14 -5.33
C ASP A 98 7.86 -14.57 -5.30
N HIS A 99 9.18 -14.74 -5.30
CA HIS A 99 9.78 -16.05 -5.14
C HIS A 99 10.13 -16.24 -3.66
N PRO A 100 9.58 -17.30 -3.02
CA PRO A 100 9.95 -17.65 -1.65
C PRO A 100 11.34 -18.29 -1.68
N ASP A 101 12.36 -17.47 -1.84
CA ASP A 101 13.73 -17.89 -1.52
C ASP A 101 13.90 -17.73 -0.01
N ARG A 102 14.38 -18.78 0.67
CA ARG A 102 14.55 -18.95 2.13
C ARG A 102 14.04 -17.78 2.98
N GLU A 103 12.98 -18.01 3.75
CA GLU A 103 12.41 -17.04 4.72
C GLU A 103 13.53 -16.27 5.44
N HIS A 104 13.73 -15.03 5.01
CA HIS A 104 14.61 -14.09 5.66
C HIS A 104 13.71 -13.12 6.41
N HIS A 105 13.80 -13.16 7.74
CA HIS A 105 13.08 -12.23 8.59
C HIS A 105 13.92 -10.97 8.78
N VAL A 106 13.25 -9.82 8.71
CA VAL A 106 13.88 -8.53 8.98
C VAL A 106 12.99 -7.76 9.93
N VAL A 107 13.58 -7.26 11.01
CA VAL A 107 12.94 -6.33 11.93
C VAL A 107 13.14 -4.92 11.39
N PHE A 108 12.06 -4.21 11.13
CA PHE A 108 12.10 -2.78 10.85
C PHE A 108 11.67 -2.01 12.08
N THR A 109 12.39 -0.92 12.33
CA THR A 109 12.14 0.01 13.44
C THR A 109 11.81 1.37 12.84
N SER A 110 10.76 2.01 13.31
CA SER A 110 10.41 3.37 12.85
C SER A 110 9.89 4.24 13.98
N LYS A 111 10.26 5.52 13.97
CA LYS A 111 9.79 6.50 14.94
C LYS A 111 8.37 6.94 14.60
N GLN A 112 7.38 6.35 15.25
CA GLN A 112 5.96 6.54 14.91
C GLN A 112 5.14 7.22 16.02
N LEU A 113 5.64 7.24 17.26
CA LEU A 113 4.99 7.98 18.34
C LEU A 113 5.41 9.45 18.33
N LEU A 114 4.44 10.34 18.17
CA LEU A 114 4.63 11.77 18.37
C LEU A 114 4.60 12.06 19.88
N PRO A 115 5.63 12.74 20.42
CA PRO A 115 5.59 13.18 21.81
C PRO A 115 4.57 14.31 21.95
N GLN A 116 3.54 14.03 22.76
CA GLN A 116 2.59 14.96 23.38
C GLN A 116 1.50 15.60 22.49
N ASP A 117 0.29 15.41 23.00
CA ASP A 117 -0.91 16.26 22.91
C ASP A 117 -1.86 16.07 21.72
N VAL A 118 -2.98 15.42 22.07
CA VAL A 118 -4.29 15.36 21.41
C VAL A 118 -4.41 14.37 20.23
N GLY A 119 -4.85 13.15 20.54
CA GLY A 119 -5.30 12.16 19.56
C GLY A 119 -4.21 11.23 19.04
N ASN A 120 -3.91 10.18 19.80
CA ASN A 120 -2.76 9.32 19.56
C ASN A 120 -3.06 8.22 18.50
N ALA A 121 -3.18 8.60 17.25
CA ALA A 121 -2.97 7.68 16.12
C ALA A 121 -1.49 7.70 15.75
N PHE A 122 -0.90 6.57 15.35
CA PHE A 122 0.44 6.62 14.77
C PHE A 122 0.43 7.49 13.51
N LYS A 123 1.51 8.23 13.26
CA LYS A 123 1.65 9.03 12.05
C LYS A 123 1.47 8.15 10.80
N ASN A 124 0.51 8.46 9.93
CA ASN A 124 0.17 7.69 8.72
C ASN A 124 -0.48 6.31 8.95
N TRP A 125 -0.97 5.99 10.16
CA TRP A 125 -1.75 4.77 10.42
C TRP A 125 -3.24 5.04 10.57
N SER A 126 -3.70 6.06 9.86
CA SER A 126 -5.11 6.34 9.64
C SER A 126 -5.42 6.20 8.15
N THR A 127 -6.49 5.51 7.81
CA THR A 127 -6.99 5.47 6.43
C THR A 127 -8.51 5.55 6.41
N SER A 128 -9.05 5.59 5.20
CA SER A 128 -10.49 5.53 4.99
C SER A 128 -10.84 4.40 4.03
N ILE A 129 -12.00 3.78 4.26
CA ILE A 129 -12.54 2.71 3.43
C ILE A 129 -13.95 3.07 2.97
N GLY A 130 -14.29 2.67 1.76
CA GLY A 130 -15.62 2.79 1.18
C GLY A 130 -16.56 1.65 1.57
N PRO A 131 -17.79 1.63 1.01
CA PRO A 131 -18.83 0.62 1.29
C PRO A 131 -18.41 -0.82 0.97
N ASN A 132 -17.57 -0.99 -0.06
CA ASN A 132 -17.25 -2.30 -0.63
C ASN A 132 -15.82 -2.76 -0.33
N ASP A 133 -15.05 -1.96 0.41
CA ASP A 133 -13.66 -2.25 0.73
C ASP A 133 -13.56 -3.23 1.90
N ASP A 134 -12.62 -4.17 1.81
CA ASP A 134 -12.32 -5.11 2.89
C ASP A 134 -11.35 -4.48 3.90
N ILE A 135 -11.81 -4.28 5.14
CA ILE A 135 -11.02 -3.64 6.20
C ILE A 135 -9.70 -4.39 6.46
N ILE A 136 -9.69 -5.72 6.30
CA ILE A 136 -8.50 -6.54 6.52
C ILE A 136 -7.47 -6.36 5.42
N HIS A 137 -7.92 -6.26 4.17
CA HIS A 137 -7.03 -5.99 3.05
C HIS A 137 -6.38 -4.62 3.23
N VAL A 138 -7.18 -3.60 3.51
CA VAL A 138 -6.71 -2.23 3.71
C VAL A 138 -5.75 -2.13 4.90
N MET A 139 -6.07 -2.76 6.03
CA MET A 139 -5.19 -2.79 7.19
C MET A 139 -3.87 -3.51 6.89
N LYS A 140 -3.89 -4.62 6.13
CA LYS A 140 -2.67 -5.30 5.67
C LYS A 140 -1.83 -4.43 4.74
N GLU A 141 -2.46 -3.70 3.81
CA GLU A 141 -1.75 -2.76 2.94
C GLU A 141 -1.10 -1.63 3.75
N MET A 142 -1.79 -1.10 4.76
CA MET A 142 -1.22 -0.11 5.67
C MET A 142 -0.01 -0.66 6.43
N ILE A 143 -0.12 -1.85 7.03
CA ILE A 143 0.97 -2.46 7.79
C ILE A 143 2.15 -2.81 6.86
N ASN A 144 1.88 -3.29 5.65
CA ASN A 144 2.92 -3.66 4.68
C ASN A 144 3.46 -2.48 3.86
N ASN A 145 3.00 -1.25 4.13
CA ASN A 145 3.42 -0.10 3.33
C ASN A 145 4.88 0.28 3.62
N THR A 146 5.73 0.07 2.62
CA THR A 146 7.17 0.32 2.70
C THR A 146 7.54 1.80 2.75
N VAL A 147 6.59 2.72 2.54
CA VAL A 147 6.83 4.17 2.63
C VAL A 147 6.97 4.62 4.08
N ILE A 148 6.44 3.84 5.03
CA ILE A 148 6.42 4.18 6.46
C ILE A 148 7.76 3.89 7.14
N PHE A 149 8.59 3.02 6.55
CA PHE A 149 9.83 2.53 7.14
C PHE A 149 11.05 2.92 6.31
N ASP A 150 12.02 3.59 6.95
CA ASP A 150 13.31 3.89 6.33
C ASP A 150 14.12 2.59 6.12
N GLY A 151 14.72 2.43 4.93
CA GLY A 151 15.63 1.30 4.64
C GLY A 151 15.00 0.07 3.96
N MET A 152 13.71 0.07 3.65
CA MET A 152 13.09 -1.00 2.86
C MET A 152 13.55 -0.95 1.38
N SER A 153 13.99 -2.09 0.86
CA SER A 153 14.43 -2.25 -0.54
C SER A 153 13.23 -2.43 -1.48
N LYS A 154 13.22 -1.71 -2.60
CA LYS A 154 12.19 -1.85 -3.64
C LYS A 154 12.20 -3.22 -4.33
N GLU A 155 13.29 -3.97 -4.20
CA GLU A 155 13.51 -5.29 -4.82
C GLU A 155 12.94 -6.45 -3.99
N GLN A 156 12.45 -6.16 -2.78
CA GLN A 156 11.85 -7.15 -1.88
C GLN A 156 10.36 -6.85 -1.71
N SER A 157 9.57 -7.89 -1.46
CA SER A 157 8.24 -7.74 -0.87
C SER A 157 8.32 -8.07 0.62
N TYR A 158 7.59 -7.29 1.40
CA TYR A 158 7.54 -7.38 2.86
C TYR A 158 6.13 -7.77 3.25
N THR A 159 5.98 -8.89 3.93
CA THR A 159 4.70 -9.33 4.48
C THR A 159 4.85 -9.47 5.98
N THR A 160 4.03 -8.78 6.77
CA THR A 160 4.13 -8.88 8.23
C THR A 160 3.85 -10.30 8.68
N ARG A 161 4.72 -10.81 9.56
CA ARG A 161 4.61 -12.16 10.07
C ARG A 161 3.43 -12.29 11.02
N LEU A 162 2.57 -13.26 10.75
CA LEU A 162 1.47 -13.64 11.62
C LEU A 162 1.88 -14.82 12.51
N THR A 163 1.31 -14.85 13.70
CA THR A 163 1.50 -15.87 14.74
C THR A 163 0.16 -16.41 15.18
N ASP A 164 0.08 -17.71 15.38
CA ASP A 164 -1.07 -18.33 16.01
C ASP A 164 -1.23 -17.81 17.44
N TYR A 165 -2.47 -17.71 17.90
CA TYR A 165 -2.78 -17.19 19.23
C TYR A 165 -3.93 -17.97 19.87
N THR A 166 -3.89 -18.05 21.20
CA THR A 166 -4.98 -18.56 22.02
C THR A 166 -5.58 -17.43 22.84
N ILE A 167 -6.90 -17.31 22.78
CA ILE A 167 -7.65 -16.34 23.60
C ILE A 167 -7.79 -16.96 24.99
N LYS A 168 -7.21 -16.31 26.01
CA LYS A 168 -7.27 -16.77 27.39
C LYS A 168 -8.66 -16.52 28.00
N CYS A 169 -9.27 -15.39 27.64
CA CYS A 169 -10.47 -14.88 28.29
C CYS A 169 -11.49 -14.45 27.25
N GLU A 170 -12.35 -15.40 26.87
CA GLU A 170 -13.27 -15.25 25.72
C GLU A 170 -14.63 -14.64 26.12
N ASN A 171 -15.06 -14.82 27.38
CA ASN A 171 -16.40 -14.45 27.84
C ASN A 171 -16.39 -13.49 29.04
N PRO A 172 -16.41 -12.16 28.83
CA PRO A 172 -16.64 -11.22 29.92
C PRO A 172 -18.00 -11.48 30.57
N GLY A 173 -17.98 -11.71 31.89
CA GLY A 173 -19.16 -11.49 32.71
C GLY A 173 -19.46 -9.99 32.72
N ILE A 174 -20.73 -9.62 32.74
CA ILE A 174 -21.08 -8.21 32.95
C ILE A 174 -21.58 -8.06 34.37
N THR A 175 -20.74 -7.42 35.17
CA THR A 175 -21.13 -6.87 36.46
C THR A 175 -21.03 -5.37 36.32
N LEU A 176 -22.13 -4.70 35.97
CA LEU A 176 -22.18 -3.24 35.97
C LEU A 176 -22.13 -2.74 37.41
N MET A 177 -20.93 -2.51 37.90
CA MET A 177 -20.72 -1.88 39.20
C MET A 177 -20.65 -0.37 38.97
N GLY A 178 -21.73 0.32 39.30
CA GLY A 178 -21.70 1.78 39.49
C GLY A 178 -20.92 2.08 40.77
N ASN A 179 -19.59 1.99 40.72
CA ASN A 179 -18.78 2.53 41.79
C ASN A 179 -18.77 4.07 41.66
N GLN A 180 -18.29 4.79 42.67
CA GLN A 180 -18.24 6.26 42.74
C GLN A 180 -17.44 6.95 41.60
N SER A 181 -16.94 6.19 40.63
CA SER A 181 -16.26 6.61 39.40
C SER A 181 -17.25 6.67 38.22
N ASP A 182 -17.11 7.67 37.35
CA ASP A 182 -18.01 7.95 36.22
C ASP A 182 -17.98 6.90 35.06
N ASN A 183 -17.47 5.69 35.32
CA ASN A 183 -17.22 4.64 34.33
C ASN A 183 -18.13 3.42 34.55
N ALA A 184 -18.62 2.83 33.46
CA ALA A 184 -19.22 1.51 33.48
C ALA A 184 -18.10 0.45 33.55
N GLU A 185 -18.10 -0.36 34.61
CA GLU A 185 -17.17 -1.49 34.77
C GLU A 185 -17.81 -2.79 34.27
N LEU A 186 -17.05 -3.58 33.51
CA LEU A 186 -17.43 -4.89 32.99
C LEU A 186 -16.31 -5.87 33.35
N THR A 187 -16.62 -7.03 33.93
CA THR A 187 -15.60 -7.89 34.58
C THR A 187 -15.62 -9.32 34.04
N ASN A 188 -14.52 -9.76 33.43
CA ASN A 188 -14.33 -11.16 33.04
C ASN A 188 -13.76 -11.97 34.21
N GLY A 189 -14.54 -12.14 35.27
CA GLY A 189 -14.07 -12.75 36.52
C GLY A 189 -12.82 -12.05 37.03
N ASP A 190 -11.74 -12.82 37.26
CA ASP A 190 -10.44 -12.31 37.69
C ASP A 190 -9.47 -12.00 36.52
N CYS A 191 -9.90 -12.17 35.25
CA CYS A 191 -8.98 -12.08 34.12
C CYS A 191 -8.68 -10.65 33.65
N TYR A 192 -9.72 -9.88 33.38
CA TYR A 192 -9.59 -8.47 32.99
C TYR A 192 -10.88 -7.71 33.29
N LYS A 193 -10.76 -6.40 33.38
CA LYS A 193 -11.85 -5.45 33.56
C LYS A 193 -11.91 -4.51 32.38
N LEU A 194 -13.08 -4.24 31.83
CA LEU A 194 -13.29 -3.20 30.83
C LEU A 194 -13.99 -2.02 31.50
N LEU A 195 -13.37 -0.84 31.45
CA LEU A 195 -13.93 0.41 31.93
C LEU A 195 -14.36 1.23 30.72
N VAL A 196 -15.65 1.52 30.60
CA VAL A 196 -16.21 2.33 29.52
C VAL A 196 -16.68 3.66 30.08
N SER A 197 -16.19 4.76 29.51
CA SER A 197 -16.57 6.12 29.90
C SER A 197 -17.03 6.89 28.67
N ASN A 198 -18.29 7.32 28.65
CA ASN A 198 -18.90 8.06 27.55
C ASN A 198 -20.03 9.01 27.98
N THR A 199 -20.21 9.24 29.29
CA THR A 199 -21.33 10.03 29.81
C THR A 199 -20.85 11.11 30.79
N PRO A 200 -21.24 12.38 30.60
CA PRO A 200 -20.89 13.49 31.50
C PRO A 200 -21.67 13.48 32.83
N GLY A 201 -22.18 12.32 33.26
CA GLY A 201 -22.97 12.19 34.48
C GLY A 201 -22.89 10.77 35.02
N ARG A 202 -23.10 10.61 36.32
CA ARG A 202 -23.02 9.32 37.03
C ARG A 202 -24.28 8.51 36.79
N PRO A 203 -24.26 7.48 35.94
CA PRO A 203 -25.42 6.64 35.79
C PRO A 203 -25.54 5.81 37.08
N ASN A 204 -26.69 5.87 37.74
CA ASN A 204 -26.89 5.13 38.97
C ASN A 204 -27.15 3.64 38.66
N TYR A 205 -26.07 2.88 38.48
CA TYR A 205 -26.13 1.43 38.23
C TYR A 205 -26.33 0.61 39.52
N GLN A 206 -26.41 1.23 40.71
CA GLN A 206 -26.35 0.53 42.01
C GLN A 206 -27.47 -0.51 42.25
N ASN A 207 -28.56 -0.47 41.50
CA ASN A 207 -29.69 -1.40 41.67
C ASN A 207 -29.84 -2.47 40.57
N ASN A 208 -28.94 -2.52 39.58
CA ASN A 208 -29.10 -3.42 38.44
C ASN A 208 -27.96 -4.46 38.39
N SER A 209 -27.97 -5.42 39.32
CA SER A 209 -27.19 -6.65 39.13
C SER A 209 -27.89 -7.52 38.08
N ILE A 210 -27.54 -7.36 36.82
CA ILE A 210 -28.12 -8.21 35.77
C ILE A 210 -27.33 -9.50 35.69
N GLN A 211 -27.93 -10.56 36.22
CA GLN A 211 -27.46 -11.92 35.97
C GLN A 211 -27.86 -12.36 34.57
N GLN A 212 -26.88 -12.96 33.90
CA GLN A 212 -26.91 -13.41 32.52
C GLN A 212 -28.11 -14.35 32.25
N SER A 213 -29.13 -13.84 31.55
CA SER A 213 -30.03 -14.64 30.73
C SER A 213 -30.19 -13.94 29.37
N SER A 214 -29.96 -14.68 28.30
CA SER A 214 -29.95 -14.20 26.92
C SER A 214 -31.33 -13.66 26.48
N PRO A 215 -31.41 -12.53 25.73
CA PRO A 215 -30.59 -11.33 25.76
C PRO A 215 -31.09 -10.35 26.85
N TRP A 216 -30.16 -9.69 27.54
CA TRP A 216 -30.49 -8.70 28.57
C TRP A 216 -30.12 -7.28 28.11
N SER A 217 -30.85 -6.31 28.67
CA SER A 217 -30.90 -4.89 28.31
C SER A 217 -30.87 -4.09 29.61
N ILE A 218 -30.11 -3.00 29.67
CA ILE A 218 -30.07 -2.11 30.83
C ILE A 218 -30.28 -0.70 30.34
N ALA A 219 -31.48 -0.19 30.60
CA ALA A 219 -31.77 1.22 30.52
C ALA A 219 -31.52 1.89 31.87
N SER A 220 -30.55 2.81 31.92
CA SER A 220 -30.31 3.65 33.10
C SER A 220 -30.56 5.11 32.76
N PRO A 221 -31.61 5.76 33.31
CA PRO A 221 -31.71 7.21 33.26
C PRO A 221 -30.64 7.81 34.18
N ALA A 222 -29.75 8.65 33.64
CA ALA A 222 -28.85 9.46 34.47
C ALA A 222 -29.50 10.83 34.77
N LEU A 223 -29.43 11.26 36.03
CA LEU A 223 -29.76 12.63 36.41
C LEU A 223 -28.54 13.51 36.08
N PRO A 224 -28.73 14.69 35.46
CA PRO A 224 -27.65 15.64 35.27
C PRO A 224 -27.05 16.04 36.61
N ASP A 225 -25.73 16.13 36.69
CA ASP A 225 -25.03 16.55 37.90
C ASP A 225 -25.47 17.98 38.28
N ASP A 226 -25.89 18.19 39.53
CA ASP A 226 -26.46 19.46 40.05
C ASP A 226 -25.52 20.67 39.90
N HIS A 227 -24.24 20.43 39.56
CA HIS A 227 -23.22 21.46 39.43
C HIS A 227 -22.96 21.96 38.00
N SER A 228 -23.62 21.42 36.98
CA SER A 228 -23.32 21.81 35.60
C SER A 228 -24.55 22.27 34.81
N THR A 229 -24.78 23.58 34.81
CA THR A 229 -25.91 24.22 34.12
C THR A 229 -25.74 24.35 32.60
N SER A 230 -24.62 23.87 32.02
CA SER A 230 -24.35 23.96 30.57
C SER A 230 -23.73 22.73 29.90
N SER A 231 -23.20 21.74 30.63
CA SER A 231 -22.49 20.57 30.02
C SER A 231 -23.37 19.34 29.80
N THR A 232 -24.65 19.38 30.17
CA THR A 232 -25.55 18.21 30.21
C THR A 232 -26.19 17.83 28.87
N ARG A 233 -25.67 18.36 27.75
CA ARG A 233 -26.22 18.16 26.39
C ARG A 233 -25.21 17.59 25.39
N ARG A 234 -24.03 17.17 25.84
CA ARG A 234 -22.97 16.64 24.99
C ARG A 234 -22.69 15.19 25.33
N LEU A 235 -22.30 14.40 24.35
CA LEU A 235 -21.74 13.08 24.60
C LEU A 235 -20.23 13.22 24.71
N GLU A 236 -19.67 12.82 25.85
CA GLU A 236 -18.21 12.84 25.98
C GLU A 236 -17.58 11.88 24.97
N PRO A 237 -16.36 12.18 24.49
CA PRO A 237 -15.57 11.26 23.68
C PRO A 237 -15.47 9.91 24.37
N LEU A 238 -15.81 8.84 23.65
CA LEU A 238 -15.76 7.50 24.21
C LEU A 238 -14.32 7.17 24.59
N ARG A 239 -14.12 6.67 25.80
CA ARG A 239 -12.87 6.04 26.23
C ARG A 239 -13.17 4.67 26.81
N VAL A 240 -12.39 3.69 26.39
CA VAL A 240 -12.51 2.30 26.81
C VAL A 240 -11.14 1.84 27.29
N ASN A 241 -11.07 1.37 28.54
CA ASN A 241 -9.84 0.90 29.16
C ASN A 241 -9.99 -0.57 29.52
N LEU A 242 -9.15 -1.43 28.94
CA LEU A 242 -8.97 -2.81 29.37
C LEU A 242 -7.88 -2.83 30.46
N VAL A 243 -8.23 -3.32 31.64
CA VAL A 243 -7.37 -3.36 32.83
C VAL A 243 -7.10 -4.80 33.24
N ARG A 244 -5.83 -5.15 33.41
CA ARG A 244 -5.38 -6.47 33.86
C ARG A 244 -4.15 -6.30 34.75
N GLY A 245 -4.17 -6.85 35.97
CA GLY A 245 -3.00 -6.80 36.86
C GLY A 245 -2.53 -5.40 37.28
N GLY A 246 -3.30 -4.34 36.99
CA GLY A 246 -2.88 -2.94 37.14
C GLY A 246 -2.40 -2.28 35.84
N ASP A 247 -2.16 -3.07 34.78
CA ASP A 247 -1.81 -2.56 33.45
C ASP A 247 -3.06 -2.11 32.70
N HIS A 248 -2.97 -0.97 32.00
CA HIS A 248 -4.07 -0.31 31.31
C HIS A 248 -3.83 -0.26 29.80
N CYS A 249 -4.74 -0.85 29.02
CA CYS A 249 -4.79 -0.72 27.57
C CYS A 249 -6.03 0.06 27.17
N GLN A 250 -5.86 1.28 26.66
CA GLN A 250 -6.98 2.18 26.39
C GLN A 250 -7.10 2.51 24.91
N VAL A 251 -8.34 2.66 24.47
CA VAL A 251 -8.69 3.22 23.17
C VAL A 251 -9.77 4.26 23.38
N GLY A 252 -9.75 5.32 22.59
CA GLY A 252 -10.79 6.34 22.66
C GLY A 252 -10.88 7.13 21.38
N GLU A 253 -11.98 7.85 21.25
CA GLU A 253 -12.15 8.80 20.17
C GLU A 253 -11.23 10.00 20.34
N ILE A 254 -10.83 10.60 19.22
CA ILE A 254 -9.98 11.79 19.23
C ILE A 254 -10.86 12.99 19.65
N ASP A 255 -10.49 13.66 20.74
CA ASP A 255 -11.15 14.88 21.23
C ASP A 255 -11.16 15.93 20.09
N GLY A 256 -12.34 16.40 19.65
CA GLY A 256 -12.42 17.49 18.66
C GLY A 256 -13.57 17.45 17.64
N LEU A 257 -14.49 16.48 17.70
CA LEU A 257 -15.66 16.53 16.81
C LEU A 257 -16.61 17.64 17.27
N ASN A 258 -16.72 18.71 16.46
CA ASN A 258 -17.76 19.73 16.63
C ASN A 258 -19.13 19.06 16.39
N GLU A 259 -19.86 18.78 17.47
CA GLU A 259 -21.21 18.19 17.45
C GLU A 259 -22.27 19.06 16.73
N ASP A 260 -21.89 20.28 16.31
CA ASP A 260 -22.72 21.24 15.59
C ASP A 260 -22.70 21.05 14.06
N THR A 261 -21.81 20.21 13.52
CA THR A 261 -21.81 19.88 12.08
C THR A 261 -22.51 18.55 11.84
N THR A 262 -23.79 18.59 11.42
CA THR A 262 -24.47 17.41 10.89
C THR A 262 -24.13 17.22 9.41
N ILE A 263 -23.72 16.03 9.02
CA ILE A 263 -23.70 15.59 7.62
C ILE A 263 -25.17 15.54 7.13
N GLU A 264 -25.42 15.69 5.83
CA GLU A 264 -26.76 15.82 5.19
C GLU A 264 -27.79 14.71 5.53
N THR A 265 -27.43 13.69 6.31
CA THR A 265 -28.25 12.54 6.73
C THR A 265 -28.54 12.45 8.23
N GLY A 266 -28.13 13.43 9.03
CA GLY A 266 -28.24 13.39 10.49
C GLY A 266 -27.09 12.65 11.20
N VAL A 267 -26.15 12.07 10.46
CA VAL A 267 -24.87 11.58 11.02
C VAL A 267 -24.00 12.78 11.40
N VAL A 268 -23.41 12.75 12.60
CA VAL A 268 -22.57 13.85 13.12
C VAL A 268 -21.09 13.59 12.84
N SER A 269 -20.69 12.33 12.80
CA SER A 269 -19.31 11.93 12.51
C SER A 269 -19.25 10.69 11.63
N VAL A 270 -18.26 10.64 10.74
CA VAL A 270 -17.97 9.44 9.95
C VAL A 270 -17.72 8.26 10.89
N PRO A 271 -18.36 7.08 10.68
CA PRO A 271 -18.09 5.90 11.48
C PRO A 271 -16.61 5.59 11.49
N THR A 272 -16.04 5.33 12.67
CA THR A 272 -14.59 5.10 12.81
C THR A 272 -14.36 3.82 13.58
N THR A 273 -13.39 3.02 13.14
CA THR A 273 -12.91 1.83 13.85
C THR A 273 -11.48 2.07 14.29
N ILE A 274 -11.26 2.03 15.60
CA ILE A 274 -9.96 2.28 16.22
C ILE A 274 -9.53 0.98 16.91
N THR A 275 -8.30 0.54 16.68
CA THR A 275 -7.76 -0.63 17.38
C THR A 275 -6.40 -0.34 17.98
N VAL A 276 -6.19 -0.88 19.17
CA VAL A 276 -4.94 -0.80 19.92
C VAL A 276 -4.56 -2.19 20.41
N LYS A 277 -3.26 -2.39 20.58
CA LYS A 277 -2.68 -3.57 21.19
C LYS A 277 -1.68 -3.14 22.24
N CYS A 278 -1.72 -3.80 23.40
CA CYS A 278 -0.81 -3.55 24.51
C CYS A 278 -0.22 -4.87 24.98
N ILE A 279 1.03 -4.84 25.45
CA ILE A 279 1.71 -5.99 26.04
C ILE A 279 1.88 -5.68 27.53
N ASP A 280 1.37 -6.58 28.38
CA ASP A 280 1.46 -6.42 29.83
C ASP A 280 2.83 -6.87 30.37
N SER A 281 3.10 -6.56 31.64
CA SER A 281 4.35 -6.94 32.31
C SER A 281 4.59 -8.46 32.39
N ASP A 282 3.52 -9.27 32.28
CA ASP A 282 3.54 -10.73 32.24
C ASP A 282 3.58 -11.27 30.78
N MET A 283 3.87 -10.43 29.79
CA MET A 283 3.93 -10.76 28.36
C MET A 283 2.60 -11.21 27.73
N HIS A 284 1.47 -11.02 28.38
CA HIS A 284 0.17 -11.20 27.76
C HIS A 284 -0.13 -10.03 26.82
N ILE A 285 -0.89 -10.32 25.78
CA ILE A 285 -1.25 -9.32 24.78
C ILE A 285 -2.73 -8.99 24.96
N SER A 286 -3.02 -7.74 25.25
CA SER A 286 -4.38 -7.21 25.29
C SER A 286 -4.68 -6.54 23.94
N VAL A 287 -5.76 -6.98 23.30
CA VAL A 287 -6.23 -6.37 22.05
C VAL A 287 -7.58 -5.74 22.31
N LEU A 288 -7.73 -4.48 21.88
CA LEU A 288 -8.96 -3.72 22.02
C LEU A 288 -9.28 -3.03 20.70
N SER A 289 -10.48 -3.26 20.19
CA SER A 289 -11.02 -2.62 18.98
C SER A 289 -12.38 -2.02 19.28
N VAL A 290 -12.60 -0.80 18.80
CA VAL A 290 -13.81 -0.03 19.06
C VAL A 290 -14.26 0.63 17.78
N SER A 291 -15.51 0.41 17.40
CA SER A 291 -16.18 1.11 16.30
C SER A 291 -17.26 2.03 16.85
N THR A 292 -17.29 3.29 16.42
CA THR A 292 -18.25 4.29 16.90
C THR A 292 -18.98 5.00 15.76
N VAL A 293 -20.23 5.38 16.01
CA VAL A 293 -21.03 6.25 15.13
C VAL A 293 -21.85 7.23 15.96
N ARG A 294 -21.72 8.53 15.67
CA ARG A 294 -22.61 9.56 16.21
C ARG A 294 -23.65 9.99 15.19
N PHE A 295 -24.91 10.08 15.62
CA PHE A 295 -26.01 10.55 14.79
C PHE A 295 -27.08 11.26 15.61
N VAL A 296 -27.85 12.12 14.95
CA VAL A 296 -28.96 12.87 15.52
C VAL A 296 -30.28 12.31 14.98
N THR A 297 -31.26 12.18 15.86
CA THR A 297 -32.57 11.63 15.51
C THR A 297 -33.69 12.35 16.24
N PRO A 298 -34.87 12.54 15.62
CA PRO A 298 -36.08 12.89 16.36
C PRO A 298 -36.37 11.82 17.42
N SER A 299 -36.70 12.26 18.64
CA SER A 299 -36.92 11.36 19.78
C SER A 299 -38.04 10.33 19.53
N ALA A 300 -39.09 10.73 18.79
CA ALA A 300 -40.25 9.90 18.51
C ALA A 300 -40.00 8.77 17.47
N ASN A 301 -38.86 8.76 16.77
CA ASN A 301 -38.58 7.81 15.67
C ASN A 301 -37.16 7.22 15.74
N LEU A 302 -36.55 7.15 16.93
CA LEU A 302 -35.17 6.68 17.15
C LEU A 302 -34.84 5.42 16.35
N TRP A 303 -35.62 4.35 16.51
CA TRP A 303 -35.36 3.07 15.86
C TRP A 303 -35.41 3.18 14.34
N LYS A 304 -36.44 3.83 13.78
CA LYS A 304 -36.62 3.98 12.33
C LYS A 304 -35.51 4.82 11.71
N THR A 305 -35.09 5.90 12.38
CA THR A 305 -34.00 6.75 11.92
C THR A 305 -32.67 6.03 12.01
N ALA A 306 -32.39 5.30 13.11
CA ALA A 306 -31.19 4.48 13.23
C ALA A 306 -31.12 3.40 12.14
N ALA A 307 -32.24 2.70 11.89
CA ALA A 307 -32.31 1.70 10.82
C ALA A 307 -32.13 2.31 9.42
N SER A 308 -32.65 3.53 9.19
CA SER A 308 -32.46 4.23 7.92
C SER A 308 -31.02 4.73 7.72
N ILE A 309 -30.34 5.15 8.78
CA ILE A 309 -28.98 5.69 8.71
C ILE A 309 -27.95 4.57 8.63
N LEU A 310 -28.13 3.53 9.44
CA LEU A 310 -27.18 2.44 9.62
C LEU A 310 -27.58 1.17 8.86
N GLY A 311 -28.60 1.24 8.00
CA GLY A 311 -29.01 0.17 7.08
C GLY A 311 -29.50 -1.14 7.72
N ASP A 312 -29.61 -1.21 9.05
CA ASP A 312 -29.91 -2.45 9.79
C ASP A 312 -31.01 -2.23 10.83
N ASP A 313 -31.95 -3.18 10.88
CA ASP A 313 -32.94 -3.28 11.95
C ASP A 313 -32.32 -3.95 13.18
N ASN A 314 -31.65 -3.15 14.03
CA ASN A 314 -31.04 -3.64 15.26
C ASN A 314 -32.00 -3.50 16.45
N GLY A 315 -32.34 -4.64 17.07
CA GLY A 315 -33.15 -4.70 18.28
C GLY A 315 -32.56 -3.97 19.50
N LEU A 316 -31.30 -3.51 19.45
CA LEU A 316 -30.69 -2.63 20.46
C LEU A 316 -31.42 -1.26 20.51
N PHE A 317 -31.64 -0.63 19.35
CA PHE A 317 -32.34 0.67 19.29
C PHE A 317 -33.82 0.53 19.59
N GLN A 318 -34.43 -0.61 19.23
CA GLN A 318 -35.81 -0.92 19.61
C GLN A 318 -35.97 -1.04 21.14
N ALA A 319 -35.02 -1.72 21.81
CA ALA A 319 -35.01 -1.84 23.27
C ALA A 319 -34.79 -0.48 23.95
N LEU A 320 -33.88 0.33 23.41
CA LEU A 320 -33.63 1.69 23.88
C LEU A 320 -34.87 2.58 23.75
N GLU A 321 -35.54 2.58 22.58
CA GLU A 321 -36.77 3.34 22.34
C GLU A 321 -37.92 2.88 23.26
N SER A 322 -38.05 1.57 23.50
CA SER A 322 -39.03 1.04 24.45
C SER A 322 -38.78 1.55 25.87
N SER A 323 -37.52 1.56 26.30
CA SER A 323 -37.13 2.03 27.63
C SER A 323 -37.37 3.52 27.80
N MET A 324 -37.08 4.31 26.77
CA MET A 324 -37.40 5.73 26.72
C MET A 324 -38.90 6.04 26.84
N LYS A 325 -39.77 5.20 26.27
CA LYS A 325 -41.24 5.39 26.37
C LYS A 325 -41.77 5.07 27.77
N GLN A 326 -41.11 4.17 28.51
CA GLN A 326 -41.51 3.82 29.87
C GLN A 326 -41.12 4.91 30.89
N VAL A 327 -40.01 5.60 30.65
CA VAL A 327 -39.56 6.73 31.47
C VAL A 327 -40.20 8.01 30.91
N ASN A 328 -41.26 8.50 31.55
CA ASN A 328 -41.99 9.68 31.08
C ASN A 328 -41.02 10.84 30.76
N PRO A 329 -40.86 11.26 29.48
CA PRO A 329 -39.83 12.21 29.03
C PRO A 329 -40.04 13.65 29.55
N VAL A 330 -41.10 13.87 30.34
CA VAL A 330 -41.42 15.12 31.04
C VAL A 330 -40.49 15.35 32.25
N MET A 331 -39.72 14.35 32.69
CA MET A 331 -38.68 14.52 33.70
C MET A 331 -37.29 14.69 33.06
N ASN A 332 -36.48 15.59 33.64
CA ASN A 332 -35.13 16.02 33.26
C ASN A 332 -34.05 14.90 33.13
N ALA A 333 -34.43 13.64 32.96
CA ALA A 333 -33.50 12.55 32.66
C ALA A 333 -32.89 12.80 31.26
N SER A 334 -31.59 13.05 31.23
CA SER A 334 -30.89 13.60 30.06
C SER A 334 -30.17 12.53 29.22
N ILE A 335 -29.97 11.31 29.74
CA ILE A 335 -29.17 10.25 29.11
C ILE A 335 -29.86 8.89 29.24
N PHE A 336 -29.96 8.18 28.11
CA PHE A 336 -30.41 6.79 28.03
C PHE A 336 -29.30 5.94 27.43
N THR A 337 -28.86 4.94 28.16
CA THR A 337 -27.89 3.95 27.66
C THR A 337 -28.54 2.59 27.61
N GLU A 338 -28.20 1.80 26.61
CA GLU A 338 -28.57 0.40 26.46
C GLU A 338 -27.30 -0.39 26.12
N VAL A 339 -27.06 -1.48 26.85
CA VAL A 339 -25.85 -2.33 26.69
C VAL A 339 -26.27 -3.76 26.40
N ARG A 340 -25.64 -4.37 25.40
CA ARG A 340 -25.77 -5.78 25.06
C ARG A 340 -24.38 -6.38 24.90
N ALA A 341 -24.15 -7.57 25.45
CA ALA A 341 -22.90 -8.28 25.20
C ALA A 341 -23.13 -9.70 24.72
N PHE A 342 -22.21 -10.13 23.86
CA PHE A 342 -22.17 -11.44 23.26
C PHE A 342 -20.71 -11.86 23.08
N ASN A 343 -20.26 -12.84 23.86
CA ASN A 343 -18.86 -13.26 23.94
C ASN A 343 -17.95 -12.04 24.20
N ALA A 344 -16.84 -11.89 23.47
CA ALA A 344 -15.92 -10.76 23.59
C ALA A 344 -16.44 -9.41 22.99
N SER A 345 -17.63 -9.42 22.37
CA SER A 345 -18.23 -8.25 21.72
C SER A 345 -19.29 -7.60 22.61
N ILE A 346 -19.21 -6.27 22.75
CA ILE A 346 -20.11 -5.46 23.56
C ILE A 346 -20.66 -4.33 22.70
N GLU A 347 -21.98 -4.28 22.57
CA GLU A 347 -22.73 -3.24 21.89
C GLU A 347 -23.31 -2.27 22.92
N ILE A 348 -23.10 -0.97 22.70
CA ILE A 348 -23.60 0.09 23.56
C ILE A 348 -24.29 1.13 22.68
N ALA A 349 -25.53 1.48 23.02
CA ALA A 349 -26.24 2.62 22.44
C ALA A 349 -26.51 3.63 23.54
N THR A 350 -25.99 4.85 23.40
CA THR A 350 -26.23 5.94 24.35
C THR A 350 -26.85 7.11 23.62
N CYS A 351 -28.00 7.58 24.07
CA CYS A 351 -28.70 8.74 23.53
C CYS A 351 -28.90 9.80 24.61
N VAL A 352 -28.65 11.06 24.27
CA VAL A 352 -28.92 12.22 25.13
C VAL A 352 -29.92 13.15 24.48
N ASN A 353 -30.78 13.75 25.31
CA ASN A 353 -31.79 14.68 24.81
C ASN A 353 -31.15 16.02 24.44
N ARG A 354 -31.28 16.43 23.18
CA ARG A 354 -30.92 17.75 22.66
C ARG A 354 -32.18 18.62 22.64
N GLU A 355 -32.04 19.94 22.57
CA GLU A 355 -33.21 20.84 22.56
C GLU A 355 -34.27 20.44 21.51
N ALA A 356 -35.54 20.77 21.80
CA ALA A 356 -36.68 20.65 20.88
C ALA A 356 -36.92 19.23 20.30
N MET A 357 -36.98 18.21 21.17
CA MET A 357 -37.36 16.82 20.83
C MET A 357 -36.38 16.06 19.91
N SER A 358 -35.15 16.54 19.76
CA SER A 358 -34.07 15.82 19.06
C SER A 358 -33.16 15.09 20.05
N MET A 359 -32.56 13.99 19.64
CA MET A 359 -31.60 13.24 20.44
C MET A 359 -30.28 13.11 19.71
N LEU A 360 -29.18 13.24 20.45
CA LEU A 360 -27.85 12.87 19.98
C LEU A 360 -27.57 11.46 20.48
N CYS A 361 -27.27 10.55 19.57
CA CYS A 361 -27.01 9.15 19.86
C CYS A 361 -25.60 8.74 19.44
N LEU A 362 -25.00 7.86 20.23
CA LEU A 362 -23.74 7.19 19.98
C LEU A 362 -23.99 5.69 19.96
N TYR A 363 -23.67 5.06 18.84
CA TYR A 363 -23.51 3.61 18.75
C TYR A 363 -22.05 3.27 18.93
N THR A 364 -21.78 2.28 19.78
CA THR A 364 -20.44 1.77 20.04
C THR A 364 -20.46 0.25 19.97
N ASN A 365 -19.54 -0.33 19.21
CA ASN A 365 -19.21 -1.75 19.28
C ASN A 365 -17.77 -1.90 19.79
N ILE A 366 -17.60 -2.68 20.85
CA ILE A 366 -16.31 -2.97 21.46
C ILE A 366 -16.02 -4.44 21.26
N ASN A 367 -14.81 -4.79 20.81
CA ASN A 367 -14.29 -6.14 20.88
C ASN A 367 -12.96 -6.12 21.64
N GLY A 368 -12.91 -6.80 22.78
CA GLY A 368 -11.73 -6.77 23.65
C GLY A 368 -11.47 -8.12 24.31
N PHE A 369 -10.23 -8.58 24.23
CA PHE A 369 -9.81 -9.86 24.80
C PHE A 369 -8.31 -9.87 25.11
N VAL A 370 -7.89 -10.86 25.90
CA VAL A 370 -6.49 -11.07 26.30
C VAL A 370 -6.00 -12.41 25.74
N LEU A 371 -4.81 -12.40 25.18
CA LEU A 371 -4.12 -13.56 24.63
C LEU A 371 -3.14 -14.14 25.66
N ASP A 372 -2.87 -15.44 25.55
CA ASP A 372 -1.74 -16.04 26.25
C ASP A 372 -0.40 -15.45 25.76
N PRO A 373 0.64 -15.46 26.61
CA PRO A 373 1.97 -15.04 26.21
C PRO A 373 2.47 -15.86 25.03
N GLN A 374 2.97 -15.17 24.01
CA GLN A 374 3.57 -15.80 22.83
C GLN A 374 5.09 -15.88 22.98
N GLU A 375 5.70 -16.84 22.28
CA GLU A 375 7.17 -16.93 22.21
C GLU A 375 7.73 -15.70 21.47
N VAL A 376 8.63 -14.97 22.13
CA VAL A 376 9.30 -13.81 21.53
C VAL A 376 10.25 -14.28 20.44
N ASN A 377 10.13 -13.73 19.24
CA ASN A 377 11.08 -14.00 18.18
C ASN A 377 12.47 -13.49 18.59
N ARG A 378 13.50 -14.35 18.49
CA ARG A 378 14.88 -14.02 18.85
C ARG A 378 15.43 -12.81 18.10
N ASP A 379 14.96 -12.57 16.87
CA ASP A 379 15.38 -11.39 16.09
C ASP A 379 14.89 -10.09 16.73
N LEU A 380 13.70 -10.09 17.35
CA LEU A 380 13.20 -8.95 18.14
C LEU A 380 14.00 -8.79 19.44
N VAL A 381 14.35 -9.91 20.08
CA VAL A 381 15.20 -9.92 21.29
C VAL A 381 16.62 -9.41 21.02
N ASN A 382 17.16 -9.65 19.83
CA ASN A 382 18.51 -9.18 19.49
C ASN A 382 18.56 -7.67 19.22
N VAL A 383 17.45 -7.10 18.72
CA VAL A 383 17.30 -5.65 18.54
C VAL A 383 17.04 -4.95 19.88
N HIS A 384 16.47 -5.66 20.84
CA HIS A 384 16.05 -5.12 22.12
C HIS A 384 16.82 -5.79 23.26
N GLU A 385 17.86 -5.13 23.80
CA GLU A 385 18.55 -5.63 25.00
C GLU A 385 17.49 -6.03 26.05
N ILE A 386 17.49 -7.31 26.45
CA ILE A 386 16.40 -8.11 27.07
C ILE A 386 15.64 -7.46 28.26
N GLY A 387 16.07 -6.31 28.78
CA GLY A 387 15.55 -5.66 29.97
C GLY A 387 14.30 -4.77 29.83
N SER A 388 13.88 -4.36 28.63
CA SER A 388 12.91 -3.24 28.44
C SER A 388 11.47 -3.62 28.04
N PHE A 389 11.10 -4.90 27.95
CA PHE A 389 9.68 -5.29 27.80
C PHE A 389 8.78 -4.85 28.97
N LYS A 390 9.38 -4.35 30.07
CA LYS A 390 8.66 -3.73 31.19
C LYS A 390 8.22 -2.31 30.83
N SER A 391 7.15 -2.19 30.04
CA SER A 391 6.48 -0.91 29.82
C SER A 391 5.79 -0.45 31.12
N ASN A 392 6.05 0.80 31.51
CA ASN A 392 5.40 1.46 32.63
C ASN A 392 4.45 2.53 32.06
N HIS A 393 3.16 2.21 32.04
CA HIS A 393 1.97 3.03 31.79
C HIS A 393 1.97 4.17 30.74
N THR A 394 1.04 3.98 29.80
CA THR A 394 0.18 4.98 29.12
C THR A 394 0.82 5.94 28.11
N LYS A 395 0.89 5.49 26.85
CA LYS A 395 0.32 6.18 25.67
C LYS A 395 0.20 5.29 24.42
N TYR A 396 -0.91 5.52 23.72
CA TYR A 396 -1.47 4.67 22.67
C TYR A 396 -0.80 4.81 21.32
N ALA A 397 -0.86 3.72 20.57
CA ALA A 397 -0.56 3.71 19.18
C ALA A 397 -1.65 2.90 18.48
N ALA A 398 -2.65 3.62 17.96
CA ALA A 398 -3.85 3.02 17.41
C ALA A 398 -3.86 3.11 15.87
N ILE A 399 -4.35 2.05 15.24
CA ILE A 399 -4.75 2.10 13.82
C ILE A 399 -6.18 2.60 13.79
N SER A 400 -6.43 3.63 12.97
CA SER A 400 -7.76 4.25 12.82
C SER A 400 -8.25 4.09 11.38
N ILE A 401 -9.46 3.58 11.21
CA ILE A 401 -10.07 3.36 9.90
C ILE A 401 -11.45 4.03 9.87
N SER A 402 -11.58 5.05 9.03
CA SER A 402 -12.82 5.79 8.80
C SER A 402 -13.65 5.12 7.70
N HIS A 403 -14.95 4.94 7.91
CA HIS A 403 -15.86 4.34 6.92
C HIS A 403 -16.57 5.43 6.14
N ILE A 404 -15.99 5.82 5.00
CA ILE A 404 -16.56 6.86 4.14
C ILE A 404 -17.77 6.29 3.38
N PRO A 405 -18.89 7.02 3.33
CA PRO A 405 -20.09 6.60 2.63
C PRO A 405 -19.94 6.59 1.11
N SER A 406 -20.79 5.82 0.42
CA SER A 406 -20.84 5.80 -1.05
C SER A 406 -21.31 7.14 -1.63
N ASN A 407 -20.77 7.54 -2.79
CA ASN A 407 -21.22 8.72 -3.54
C ASN A 407 -22.12 8.38 -4.75
N ASP A 408 -22.69 7.17 -4.81
CA ASP A 408 -23.58 6.72 -5.89
C ASP A 408 -25.00 7.29 -5.77
N GLY A 409 -25.13 8.61 -5.53
CA GLY A 409 -26.40 9.34 -5.50
C GLY A 409 -27.21 9.23 -4.21
N LYS A 410 -26.84 8.33 -3.29
CA LYS A 410 -27.30 8.31 -1.89
C LYS A 410 -26.13 8.02 -0.96
N TRP A 411 -26.02 8.81 0.10
CA TRP A 411 -25.02 8.61 1.16
C TRP A 411 -25.38 7.35 1.96
N GLU A 412 -24.75 6.23 1.64
CA GLU A 412 -24.90 4.96 2.36
C GLU A 412 -23.72 4.78 3.32
N PHE A 413 -24.00 4.80 4.63
CA PHE A 413 -23.00 4.60 5.68
C PHE A 413 -22.80 3.09 5.97
N ALA A 414 -21.68 2.76 6.60
CA ALA A 414 -21.43 1.39 7.07
C ALA A 414 -22.54 0.93 8.01
N THR A 415 -23.06 -0.28 7.75
CA THR A 415 -24.15 -0.84 8.56
C THR A 415 -23.66 -1.30 9.92
N ILE A 416 -24.58 -1.47 10.89
CA ILE A 416 -24.22 -1.98 12.22
C ILE A 416 -23.55 -3.35 12.11
N SER A 417 -24.09 -4.23 11.28
CA SER A 417 -23.57 -5.59 11.05
C SER A 417 -22.17 -5.54 10.46
N ARG A 418 -21.92 -4.63 9.52
CA ARG A 418 -20.58 -4.41 8.97
C ARG A 418 -19.62 -3.89 10.02
N LEU A 419 -20.00 -2.86 10.78
CA LEU A 419 -19.16 -2.33 11.86
C LEU A 419 -18.80 -3.43 12.86
N LYS A 420 -19.75 -4.30 13.24
CA LYS A 420 -19.50 -5.43 14.14
C LYS A 420 -18.48 -6.42 13.58
N ASP A 421 -18.65 -6.81 12.30
CA ASP A 421 -17.72 -7.72 11.65
C ASP A 421 -16.33 -7.09 11.51
N ASP A 422 -16.27 -5.82 11.14
CA ASP A 422 -15.03 -5.07 10.94
C ASP A 422 -14.27 -4.88 12.27
N THR A 423 -14.94 -4.49 13.37
CA THR A 423 -14.32 -4.44 14.71
C THR A 423 -13.72 -5.79 15.10
N ARG A 424 -14.46 -6.88 14.86
CA ARG A 424 -14.04 -8.24 15.19
C ARG A 424 -12.84 -8.66 14.35
N ARG A 425 -12.91 -8.52 13.03
CA ARG A 425 -11.84 -8.96 12.12
C ARG A 425 -10.56 -8.15 12.36
N VAL A 426 -10.65 -6.84 12.58
CA VAL A 426 -9.49 -5.99 12.89
C VAL A 426 -8.80 -6.43 14.18
N SER A 427 -9.57 -6.71 15.23
CA SER A 427 -9.00 -7.23 16.49
C SER A 427 -8.32 -8.60 16.31
N GLN A 428 -8.88 -9.48 15.48
CA GLN A 428 -8.26 -10.79 15.17
C GLN A 428 -6.97 -10.64 14.38
N LEU A 429 -6.90 -9.71 13.43
CA LEU A 429 -5.65 -9.41 12.73
C LEU A 429 -4.61 -8.84 13.68
N MET A 430 -4.99 -7.91 14.57
CA MET A 430 -4.08 -7.39 15.61
C MET A 430 -3.57 -8.47 16.56
N ALA A 431 -4.42 -9.43 16.91
CA ALA A 431 -4.06 -10.60 17.69
C ALA A 431 -3.08 -11.51 16.95
N ALA A 432 -3.34 -11.77 15.67
CA ALA A 432 -2.46 -12.56 14.81
C ALA A 432 -1.08 -11.92 14.61
N LEU A 433 -0.99 -10.58 14.60
CA LEU A 433 0.30 -9.90 14.58
C LEU A 433 1.12 -10.14 15.86
N GLY A 434 0.49 -10.52 16.96
CA GLY A 434 1.21 -11.01 18.14
C GLY A 434 2.28 -10.05 18.65
N GLN A 435 3.46 -10.59 18.99
CA GLN A 435 4.63 -9.77 19.34
C GLN A 435 5.41 -9.26 18.11
N ASN A 436 5.06 -9.68 16.89
CA ASN A 436 5.73 -9.25 15.65
C ASN A 436 5.41 -7.80 15.27
N PHE A 437 4.48 -7.15 15.97
CA PHE A 437 4.11 -5.76 15.78
C PHE A 437 3.97 -5.12 17.16
N PHE A 438 4.96 -4.41 17.65
CA PHE A 438 4.92 -3.85 19.00
C PHE A 438 5.53 -2.46 19.05
N THR A 439 5.07 -1.66 20.01
CA THR A 439 5.57 -0.32 20.25
C THR A 439 6.37 -0.26 21.52
N ASP A 440 7.55 0.34 21.46
CA ASP A 440 8.32 0.73 22.62
C ASP A 440 8.06 2.20 22.92
N GLU A 441 7.45 2.45 24.07
CA GLU A 441 7.16 3.81 24.53
C GLU A 441 8.44 4.56 24.92
N SER A 442 9.45 3.86 25.46
CA SER A 442 10.68 4.49 25.92
C SER A 442 11.51 5.06 24.77
N SER A 443 11.51 4.37 23.63
CA SER A 443 12.23 4.78 22.42
C SER A 443 11.33 5.49 21.39
N LEU A 444 10.00 5.51 21.59
CA LEU A 444 8.97 6.01 20.67
C LEU A 444 8.95 5.27 19.32
N ASP A 445 9.45 4.04 19.30
CA ASP A 445 9.61 3.24 18.09
C ASP A 445 8.50 2.19 17.94
N LEU A 446 8.08 1.99 16.71
CA LEU A 446 7.29 0.85 16.27
C LEU A 446 8.22 -0.18 15.64
N TYR A 447 8.19 -1.40 16.17
CA TYR A 447 8.90 -2.56 15.66
C TYR A 447 7.93 -3.46 14.91
N VAL A 448 8.30 -3.81 13.69
CA VAL A 448 7.54 -4.74 12.86
C VAL A 448 8.47 -5.78 12.26
N LEU A 449 8.15 -7.06 12.48
CA LEU A 449 8.83 -8.19 11.87
C LEU A 449 8.16 -8.55 10.54
N TYR A 450 8.94 -8.50 9.47
CA TYR A 450 8.49 -8.88 8.14
C TYR A 450 9.19 -10.15 7.66
N ASP A 451 8.42 -10.98 6.97
CA ASP A 451 8.94 -11.99 6.07
C ASP A 451 9.29 -11.30 4.75
N THR A 452 10.56 -11.43 4.34
CA THR A 452 11.06 -10.84 3.10
C THR A 452 11.07 -11.89 2.00
N ASN A 453 10.40 -11.60 0.89
CA ASN A 453 10.47 -12.39 -0.33
C ASN A 453 11.18 -11.58 -1.41
N ARG A 454 12.00 -12.24 -2.24
CA ARG A 454 12.63 -11.57 -3.37
C ARG A 454 11.63 -11.48 -4.52
N LYS A 455 11.50 -10.29 -5.11
CA LYS A 455 10.74 -10.13 -6.35
C LYS A 455 11.56 -10.72 -7.49
N VAL A 456 11.04 -11.78 -8.10
CA VAL A 456 11.64 -12.40 -9.29
C VAL A 456 10.76 -12.11 -10.49
N VAL A 457 11.39 -12.09 -11.66
CA VAL A 457 10.71 -11.82 -12.91
C VAL A 457 10.44 -13.16 -13.58
N GLU A 458 9.17 -13.52 -13.72
CA GLU A 458 8.75 -14.68 -14.48
C GLU A 458 8.62 -14.31 -15.96
N VAL A 459 9.46 -14.94 -16.78
CA VAL A 459 9.45 -14.79 -18.23
C VAL A 459 8.91 -16.10 -18.85
N PRO A 460 7.96 -16.03 -19.80
CA PRO A 460 7.49 -17.23 -20.48
C PRO A 460 8.62 -17.98 -21.18
N ASP A 461 8.70 -19.30 -21.00
CA ASP A 461 9.81 -20.10 -21.54
C ASP A 461 9.93 -20.01 -23.05
N TRP A 462 8.81 -19.97 -23.77
CA TRP A 462 8.79 -19.83 -25.23
C TRP A 462 9.44 -18.53 -25.69
N LEU A 463 9.33 -17.45 -24.91
CA LEU A 463 9.94 -16.16 -25.21
C LEU A 463 11.45 -16.24 -25.01
N VAL A 464 11.89 -16.90 -23.93
CA VAL A 464 13.31 -17.14 -23.66
C VAL A 464 13.92 -18.00 -24.77
N TYR A 465 13.33 -19.15 -25.11
CA TYR A 465 13.85 -20.04 -26.15
C TYR A 465 13.84 -19.40 -27.54
N SER A 466 12.75 -18.72 -27.91
CA SER A 466 12.67 -18.03 -29.21
C SER A 466 13.72 -16.92 -29.32
N SER A 467 13.93 -16.15 -28.25
CA SER A 467 14.98 -15.12 -28.24
C SER A 467 16.38 -15.72 -28.39
N MET A 468 16.70 -16.84 -27.72
CA MET A 468 17.98 -17.52 -27.86
C MET A 468 18.22 -18.06 -29.27
N ILE A 469 17.21 -18.70 -29.86
CA ILE A 469 17.28 -19.20 -31.25
C ILE A 469 17.52 -18.04 -32.21
N PHE A 470 16.79 -16.94 -32.04
CA PHE A 470 16.95 -15.76 -32.89
C PHE A 470 18.32 -15.11 -32.74
N MET A 471 18.84 -15.00 -31.50
CA MET A 471 20.21 -14.52 -31.25
C MET A 471 21.25 -15.40 -31.95
N ALA A 472 21.11 -16.72 -31.89
CA ALA A 472 22.02 -17.65 -32.55
C ALA A 472 21.98 -17.47 -34.08
N ILE A 473 20.78 -17.34 -34.66
CA ILE A 473 20.62 -17.09 -36.11
C ILE A 473 21.26 -15.76 -36.50
N CYS A 474 21.02 -14.68 -35.75
CA CYS A 474 21.63 -13.37 -35.98
C CYS A 474 23.15 -13.41 -35.91
N LEU A 475 23.71 -14.10 -34.90
CA LEU A 475 25.15 -14.26 -34.75
C LEU A 475 25.74 -15.06 -35.91
N CYS A 476 25.17 -16.21 -36.25
CA CYS A 476 25.62 -17.04 -37.37
C CYS A 476 25.56 -16.28 -38.69
N PHE A 477 24.46 -15.53 -38.93
CA PHE A 477 24.33 -14.69 -40.11
C PHE A 477 25.41 -13.61 -40.14
N TRP A 478 25.59 -12.87 -39.05
CA TRP A 478 26.58 -11.80 -38.99
C TRP A 478 28.02 -12.29 -39.21
N VAL A 479 28.42 -13.37 -38.51
CA VAL A 479 29.74 -13.97 -38.65
C VAL A 479 29.97 -14.52 -40.06
N SER A 480 28.98 -15.22 -40.62
CA SER A 480 29.09 -15.79 -41.98
C SER A 480 29.33 -14.69 -43.02
N ILE A 481 28.60 -13.58 -42.93
CA ILE A 481 28.75 -12.45 -43.84
C ILE A 481 30.12 -11.78 -43.66
N MET A 482 30.58 -11.58 -42.43
CA MET A 482 31.90 -11.00 -42.17
C MET A 482 33.05 -11.85 -42.73
N ILE A 483 32.91 -13.18 -42.74
CA ILE A 483 33.92 -14.09 -43.30
C ILE A 483 33.84 -14.16 -44.83
N LEU A 484 32.62 -14.16 -45.39
CA LEU A 484 32.40 -14.40 -46.83
C LEU A 484 32.54 -13.15 -47.71
N LEU A 485 32.41 -11.94 -47.14
CA LEU A 485 32.54 -10.68 -47.88
C LEU A 485 33.91 -10.06 -47.69
N ARG A 486 34.49 -9.56 -48.79
CA ARG A 486 35.72 -8.75 -48.77
C ARG A 486 35.53 -7.48 -47.96
N ASP A 487 36.61 -7.00 -47.33
CA ASP A 487 36.64 -5.75 -46.52
C ASP A 487 36.06 -4.54 -47.25
N THR A 488 36.14 -4.52 -48.57
CA THR A 488 35.57 -3.46 -49.42
C THR A 488 34.06 -3.31 -49.27
N HIS A 489 33.33 -4.37 -48.94
CA HIS A 489 31.87 -4.36 -48.81
C HIS A 489 31.41 -4.39 -47.34
N THR A 490 32.29 -4.67 -46.39
CA THR A 490 32.00 -4.62 -44.94
C THR A 490 32.46 -3.30 -44.30
N GLY A 491 33.39 -2.57 -44.94
CA GLY A 491 33.90 -1.27 -44.52
C GLY A 491 33.13 -0.06 -45.05
N SER A 492 33.30 1.11 -44.43
CA SER A 492 32.82 2.38 -44.99
C SER A 492 33.69 2.78 -46.18
N LEU A 493 33.11 3.51 -47.15
CA LEU A 493 33.87 4.12 -48.25
C LEU A 493 35.11 4.85 -47.70
N TYR A 494 34.93 5.56 -46.60
CA TYR A 494 36.00 6.24 -45.88
C TYR A 494 37.06 5.29 -45.33
N LYS A 495 36.67 4.20 -44.66
CA LYS A 495 37.59 3.18 -44.13
C LYS A 495 38.37 2.52 -45.27
N ASN A 496 37.75 2.27 -46.41
CA ASN A 496 38.41 1.71 -47.58
C ASN A 496 39.39 2.71 -48.21
N ILE A 497 38.97 3.95 -48.46
CA ILE A 497 39.84 5.02 -48.99
C ILE A 497 41.03 5.27 -48.04
N SER A 498 40.78 5.42 -46.75
CA SER A 498 41.83 5.59 -45.74
C SER A 498 42.75 4.38 -45.63
N SER A 499 42.23 3.15 -45.72
CA SER A 499 43.07 1.94 -45.72
C SER A 499 43.96 1.83 -46.97
N GLN A 500 43.47 2.28 -48.13
CA GLN A 500 44.25 2.32 -49.36
C GLN A 500 45.33 3.41 -49.29
N LEU A 501 44.99 4.57 -48.72
CA LEU A 501 45.90 5.69 -48.49
C LEU A 501 46.88 5.44 -47.32
N ALA A 502 46.57 4.55 -46.39
CA ALA A 502 47.40 4.23 -45.21
C ALA A 502 48.81 3.77 -45.61
N SER A 503 48.92 2.99 -46.70
CA SER A 503 50.19 2.55 -47.26
C SER A 503 51.06 3.70 -47.81
N ARG A 504 50.43 4.79 -48.28
CA ARG A 504 51.10 5.98 -48.84
C ARG A 504 51.37 7.06 -47.80
N ALA A 505 50.56 7.14 -46.75
CA ALA A 505 50.65 8.14 -45.69
C ALA A 505 51.41 7.67 -44.44
N GLN A 506 51.93 6.44 -44.41
CA GLN A 506 52.59 5.81 -43.24
C GLN A 506 51.74 5.83 -41.97
N ILE A 507 50.42 5.73 -42.09
CA ILE A 507 49.49 5.74 -40.96
C ILE A 507 49.05 4.31 -40.65
N THR A 508 49.29 3.84 -39.42
CA THR A 508 48.87 2.51 -38.94
C THR A 508 47.41 2.52 -38.47
N GLY A 509 46.47 2.83 -39.37
CA GLY A 509 45.04 2.68 -39.11
C GLY A 509 44.15 3.77 -39.74
N PRO A 510 42.81 3.61 -39.65
CA PRO A 510 41.86 4.60 -40.16
C PRO A 510 41.93 5.89 -39.32
N SER A 511 42.44 6.97 -39.92
CA SER A 511 42.52 8.30 -39.31
C SER A 511 41.54 9.27 -39.96
N ILE A 512 41.17 10.35 -39.25
CA ILE A 512 40.37 11.44 -39.81
C ILE A 512 41.26 12.29 -40.74
N MET A 513 41.32 11.91 -42.00
CA MET A 513 41.99 12.58 -43.12
C MET A 513 41.26 13.86 -43.56
N ARG A 514 41.99 14.98 -43.66
CA ARG A 514 41.50 16.25 -44.20
C ARG A 514 41.36 16.20 -45.72
N SER A 515 40.21 16.64 -46.22
CA SER A 515 39.92 16.78 -47.65
C SER A 515 39.87 18.25 -48.03
N THR A 516 40.65 18.66 -49.03
CA THR A 516 40.52 19.96 -49.71
C THR A 516 39.84 19.75 -51.05
N THR A 517 38.89 20.61 -51.42
CA THR A 517 37.94 20.37 -52.52
C THR A 517 38.35 20.95 -53.87
N ASN A 518 39.48 21.66 -53.98
CA ASN A 518 39.98 22.20 -55.24
C ASN A 518 41.50 22.43 -55.24
N PRO A 519 42.30 21.57 -55.88
CA PRO A 519 41.93 20.24 -56.41
C PRO A 519 41.52 19.29 -55.28
N VAL A 520 40.77 18.23 -55.60
CA VAL A 520 40.38 17.23 -54.59
C VAL A 520 41.63 16.47 -54.13
N THR A 521 42.10 16.81 -52.94
CA THR A 521 43.23 16.14 -52.30
C THR A 521 42.83 15.65 -50.91
N ILE A 522 43.27 14.46 -50.55
CA ILE A 522 43.10 13.88 -49.21
C ILE A 522 44.49 13.80 -48.58
N GLU A 523 44.72 14.54 -47.48
CA GLU A 523 46.05 14.69 -46.84
C GLU A 523 47.14 15.09 -47.85
N GLY A 524 46.81 15.98 -48.79
CA GLY A 524 47.76 16.46 -49.81
C GLY A 524 48.01 15.50 -50.97
N ILE A 525 47.42 14.29 -50.96
CA ILE A 525 47.50 13.35 -52.09
C ILE A 525 46.40 13.68 -53.09
N PRO A 526 46.73 14.06 -54.35
CA PRO A 526 45.74 14.33 -55.37
C PRO A 526 45.03 13.05 -55.80
N LEU A 527 43.71 13.07 -55.80
CA LEU A 527 42.89 12.06 -56.47
C LEU A 527 42.86 12.43 -57.95
N ALA A 528 43.73 11.80 -58.76
CA ALA A 528 43.77 12.06 -60.20
C ALA A 528 42.42 11.74 -60.86
N TYR A 529 41.87 12.69 -61.62
CA TYR A 529 40.94 12.39 -62.70
C TYR A 529 41.78 11.95 -63.89
N ASP A 530 41.44 10.78 -64.45
CA ASP A 530 41.95 10.36 -65.75
C ASP A 530 41.33 11.30 -66.82
N GLN A 531 42.01 12.41 -67.08
CA GLN A 531 41.91 13.16 -68.32
C GLN A 531 43.19 12.86 -69.09
N ASP A 532 43.17 11.82 -69.93
CA ASP A 532 43.75 11.85 -71.27
C ASP A 532 43.41 10.55 -72.03
N GLY A 533 42.38 10.69 -72.85
CA GLY A 533 41.97 9.78 -73.91
C GLY A 533 41.12 10.57 -74.90
N LEU A 534 41.70 11.66 -75.43
CA LEU A 534 41.17 12.40 -76.57
C LEU A 534 41.35 11.53 -77.82
N ASP A 535 40.22 11.18 -78.44
CA ASP A 535 39.92 11.46 -79.85
C ASP A 535 38.41 11.72 -80.00
#